data_AF-A0A367LW97-F1
#
_entry.id   AF-A0A367LW97-F1
#
_cell.length_a   1.000
_cell.length_b   1.000
_cell.length_c   1.000
_cell.angle_alpha   90.00
_cell.angle_beta   90.00
_cell.angle_gamma   90.00
#
_symmetry.space_group_name_H-M   'P 1'
#
loop_
_entity.id
_entity.type
_entity.pdbx_description
1 polymer ?
#
loop_
_entity_poly.entity_id
_entity_poly.type
_entity_poly.pdbx_seq_one_letter_code
_entity_poly.pdbx_strand_id
1 'polypeptide(L)'
;VLETVPGLALFYGGMVRAKNVLSIMMQCFAITGLITILWVVYGYSLAFDTTGMEKGVLNFNSFVGGLDKAFLSGLTADGLTSATALFPESVFITFQMTFAIITPALIVGAFA
;
A
#
# COMPACT_ATOMS: atom_id res chain seq x y z
N VAL A 1 2.08 9.59 4.64
CA VAL A 1 1.24 9.20 3.49
C VAL A 1 0.58 10.41 2.86
N LEU A 2 -0.20 11.18 3.64
CA LEU A 2 -0.99 12.29 3.10
C LEU A 2 -0.11 13.41 2.51
N GLU A 3 1.09 13.62 3.05
CA GLU A 3 2.06 14.63 2.59
C GLU A 3 2.90 14.21 1.36
N THR A 4 3.09 12.91 1.11
CA THR A 4 3.89 12.45 -0.04
C THR A 4 3.13 12.58 -1.36
N VAL A 5 1.80 12.57 -1.31
CA VAL A 5 0.91 12.70 -2.47
C VAL A 5 0.98 14.11 -3.09
N PRO A 6 0.86 15.22 -2.34
CA PRO A 6 1.07 16.55 -2.92
C PRO A 6 2.52 16.77 -3.34
N GLY A 7 3.51 16.21 -2.63
CA GLY A 7 4.92 16.28 -3.02
C GLY A 7 5.21 15.61 -4.38
N LEU A 8 4.69 14.39 -4.60
CA LEU A 8 4.78 13.68 -5.88
C LEU A 8 3.99 14.38 -6.98
N ALA A 9 2.79 14.86 -6.69
CA ALA A 9 1.95 15.57 -7.65
C ALA A 9 2.59 16.88 -8.12
N LEU A 10 3.29 17.60 -7.24
CA LEU A 10 4.06 18.81 -7.59
C LEU A 10 5.35 18.47 -8.36
N PHE A 11 6.04 17.38 -7.99
CA PHE A 11 7.24 16.93 -8.69
C PHE A 11 6.93 16.52 -10.13
N TYR A 12 5.93 15.66 -10.34
CA TYR A 12 5.50 15.26 -11.68
C TYR A 12 4.79 16.39 -12.41
N GLY A 13 3.89 17.12 -11.75
CA GLY A 13 3.21 18.28 -12.34
C GLY A 13 4.18 19.36 -12.82
N GLY A 14 5.31 19.58 -12.15
CA GLY A 14 6.35 20.53 -12.57
C GLY A 14 7.12 20.11 -13.83
N MET A 15 7.12 18.83 -14.17
CA MET A 15 7.75 18.30 -15.39
C MET A 15 6.82 18.27 -16.61
N VAL A 16 5.50 18.49 -16.41
CA VAL A 16 4.50 18.41 -17.48
C VAL A 16 4.03 19.82 -17.86
N ARG A 17 3.55 19.99 -19.10
CA ARG A 17 3.01 21.27 -19.58
C ARG A 17 1.93 21.78 -18.62
N ALA A 18 1.96 23.07 -18.29
CA ALA A 18 1.03 23.73 -17.33
C ALA A 18 -0.44 23.37 -17.53
N LYS A 19 -0.88 23.16 -18.79
CA LYS A 19 -2.24 22.74 -19.14
C LYS A 19 -2.67 21.36 -18.61
N ASN A 20 -1.71 20.48 -18.30
CA ASN A 20 -1.97 19.09 -17.86
C ASN A 20 -1.76 18.91 -16.34
N VAL A 21 -1.26 19.92 -15.63
CA VAL A 21 -0.93 19.84 -14.20
C VAL A 21 -2.17 19.49 -13.37
N LEU A 22 -3.31 20.10 -13.67
CA LEU A 22 -4.57 19.80 -12.99
C LEU A 22 -5.00 18.34 -13.16
N SER A 23 -4.77 17.75 -14.34
CA SER A 23 -5.08 16.34 -14.60
C SER A 23 -4.20 15.41 -13.77
N ILE A 24 -2.91 15.72 -13.63
CA ILE A 24 -1.97 14.90 -12.86
C ILE A 24 -2.28 14.98 -11.36
N MET A 25 -2.58 16.16 -10.84
CA MET A 25 -2.99 16.31 -9.44
C MET A 25 -4.26 15.50 -9.12
N MET A 26 -5.26 15.52 -10.01
CA MET A 26 -6.48 14.73 -9.86
C MET A 26 -6.22 13.22 -9.93
N GLN A 27 -5.36 12.76 -10.84
CA GLN A 27 -4.96 11.35 -10.93
C GLN A 27 -4.21 10.88 -9.69
N CYS A 28 -3.28 11.67 -9.16
CA CYS A 28 -2.57 11.35 -7.91
C CYS A 28 -3.54 11.18 -6.73
N PHE A 29 -4.55 12.05 -6.60
CA PHE A 29 -5.59 11.93 -5.58
C PHE A 29 -6.47 10.69 -5.77
N ALA A 30 -6.93 10.45 -7.00
CA ALA A 30 -7.78 9.30 -7.32
C ALA A 30 -7.07 7.96 -7.05
N ILE A 31 -5.79 7.84 -7.44
CA ILE A 31 -4.98 6.64 -7.22
C ILE A 31 -4.71 6.44 -5.74
N THR A 32 -4.40 7.51 -5.00
CA THR A 32 -4.22 7.42 -3.54
C THR A 32 -5.45 6.84 -2.87
N GLY A 33 -6.65 7.34 -3.20
CA GLY A 33 -7.90 6.82 -2.67
C GLY A 33 -8.16 5.37 -3.05
N LEU A 34 -8.00 5.04 -4.34
CA LEU A 34 -8.22 3.68 -4.85
C LEU A 34 -7.28 2.66 -4.19
N ILE A 35 -5.99 2.96 -4.12
CA ILE A 35 -4.98 2.06 -3.54
C ILE A 35 -5.18 1.92 -2.04
N THR A 36 -5.60 2.97 -1.34
CA THR A 36 -5.94 2.89 0.09
C THR A 36 -7.07 1.86 0.31
N ILE A 37 -8.11 1.89 -0.51
CA ILE A 37 -9.22 0.94 -0.43
C ILE A 37 -8.73 -0.48 -0.74
N LEU A 38 -8.02 -0.68 -1.85
CA LEU A 38 -7.51 -2.00 -2.25
C LEU A 38 -6.55 -2.59 -1.20
N TRP A 39 -5.73 -1.75 -0.56
CA TRP A 39 -4.83 -2.14 0.51
C TRP A 39 -5.56 -2.73 1.72
N VAL A 40 -6.65 -2.08 2.15
CA VAL A 40 -7.46 -2.54 3.28
C VAL A 40 -8.27 -3.78 2.93
N VAL A 41 -8.82 -3.86 1.71
CA VAL A 41 -9.67 -4.98 1.29
C VAL A 41 -8.88 -6.28 1.19
N TYR A 42 -7.75 -6.28 0.47
CA TYR A 42 -6.96 -7.50 0.27
C TYR A 42 -5.44 -7.28 0.20
N GLY A 43 -4.97 -6.06 -0.12
CA GLY A 43 -3.54 -5.81 -0.37
C GLY A 43 -2.65 -6.10 0.83
N TYR A 44 -3.11 -5.77 2.03
CA TYR A 44 -2.40 -6.11 3.27
C TYR A 44 -2.34 -7.63 3.50
N SER A 45 -3.45 -8.34 3.26
CA SER A 45 -3.52 -9.80 3.40
C SER A 45 -2.56 -10.49 2.43
N LEU A 46 -2.61 -10.16 1.13
CA LEU A 46 -1.74 -10.81 0.15
C LEU A 46 -0.23 -10.55 0.40
N ALA A 47 0.12 -9.45 1.05
CA ALA A 47 1.52 -9.10 1.32
C ALA A 47 2.05 -9.65 2.65
N PHE A 48 1.19 -9.76 3.67
CA PHE A 48 1.61 -10.04 5.05
C PHE A 48 0.86 -11.19 5.73
N ASP A 49 -0.05 -11.85 5.03
CA ASP A 49 -0.63 -13.10 5.48
C ASP A 49 0.39 -14.23 5.30
N THR A 50 0.78 -14.83 6.42
CA THR A 50 1.73 -15.95 6.47
C THR A 50 1.02 -17.30 6.60
N THR A 51 -0.31 -17.32 6.53
CA THR A 51 -1.11 -18.53 6.67
C THR A 51 -0.78 -19.51 5.54
N GLY A 52 -0.19 -20.66 5.90
CA GLY A 52 0.25 -21.68 4.95
C GLY A 52 1.66 -21.51 4.37
N MET A 53 2.45 -20.54 4.86
CA MET A 53 3.89 -20.45 4.56
C MET A 53 4.70 -21.33 5.53
N GLU A 54 5.14 -22.50 5.06
CA GLU A 54 6.06 -23.36 5.81
C GLU A 54 7.52 -23.18 5.36
N LYS A 55 8.41 -23.02 6.33
CA LYS A 55 9.85 -22.89 6.10
C LYS A 55 10.41 -24.19 5.51
N GLY A 56 10.79 -24.17 4.24
CA GLY A 56 11.37 -25.31 3.53
C GLY A 56 10.45 -25.97 2.50
N VAL A 57 9.21 -25.48 2.37
CA VAL A 57 8.26 -25.95 1.36
C VAL A 57 7.96 -24.81 0.38
N LEU A 58 8.10 -25.08 -0.92
CA LEU A 58 7.74 -24.14 -1.99
C LEU A 58 6.32 -24.44 -2.47
N ASN A 59 5.35 -23.71 -1.95
CA ASN A 59 3.95 -23.75 -2.41
C ASN A 59 3.55 -22.38 -2.99
N PHE A 60 2.37 -22.28 -3.61
CA PHE A 60 1.83 -20.99 -4.07
C PHE A 60 1.74 -19.95 -2.95
N ASN A 61 1.48 -20.39 -1.72
CA ASN A 61 1.45 -19.53 -0.53
C ASN A 61 2.82 -18.96 -0.15
N SER A 62 3.92 -19.52 -0.66
CA SER A 62 5.29 -19.00 -0.46
C SER A 62 5.58 -17.77 -1.34
N PHE A 63 4.78 -17.54 -2.39
CA PHE A 63 4.92 -16.40 -3.30
C PHE A 63 3.88 -15.30 -3.05
N VAL A 64 2.67 -15.67 -2.63
CA VAL A 64 1.57 -14.73 -2.36
C VAL A 64 0.91 -15.14 -1.05
N GLY A 65 0.68 -14.18 -0.15
CA GLY A 65 -0.05 -14.42 1.09
C GLY A 65 -1.52 -14.79 0.85
N GLY A 66 -2.16 -15.36 1.86
CA GLY A 66 -3.57 -15.72 1.82
C GLY A 66 -4.53 -14.53 1.94
N LEU A 67 -5.82 -14.85 2.06
CA LEU A 67 -6.91 -13.90 2.28
C LEU A 67 -7.40 -13.92 3.74
N ASP A 68 -6.67 -14.54 4.66
CA ASP A 68 -7.12 -14.72 6.04
C ASP A 68 -7.07 -13.41 6.86
N LYS A 69 -6.37 -12.39 6.33
CA LYS A 69 -6.34 -11.01 6.85
C LYS A 69 -7.09 -10.02 5.94
N ALA A 70 -7.95 -10.49 5.04
CA ALA A 70 -8.77 -9.61 4.20
C ALA A 70 -9.68 -8.71 5.08
N PHE A 71 -9.89 -7.47 4.66
CA PHE A 71 -10.58 -6.45 5.47
C PHE A 71 -9.98 -6.20 6.86
N LEU A 72 -8.69 -6.53 7.07
CA LEU A 72 -8.04 -6.49 8.39
C LEU A 72 -8.73 -7.42 9.40
N SER A 73 -9.30 -8.54 8.95
CA SER A 73 -9.87 -9.57 9.83
C SER A 73 -8.80 -10.10 10.79
N GLY A 74 -9.13 -10.15 12.09
CA GLY A 74 -8.21 -10.61 13.13
C GLY A 74 -7.29 -9.54 13.71
N LEU A 75 -7.42 -8.27 13.27
CA LEU A 75 -6.68 -7.17 13.88
C LEU A 75 -7.24 -6.85 15.27
N THR A 76 -6.47 -7.15 16.31
CA THR A 76 -6.76 -6.67 17.67
C THR A 76 -5.92 -5.42 17.96
N ALA A 77 -6.44 -4.51 18.78
CA ALA A 77 -5.69 -3.30 19.17
C ALA A 77 -4.37 -3.62 19.89
N ASP A 78 -4.30 -4.79 20.53
CA ASP A 78 -3.12 -5.35 21.18
C ASP A 78 -2.33 -6.33 20.29
N GLY A 79 -2.72 -6.48 19.02
CA GLY A 79 -2.05 -7.31 18.03
C GLY A 79 -0.65 -6.76 17.75
N LEU A 80 0.36 -7.36 18.38
CA LEU A 80 1.75 -7.11 18.06
C LEU A 80 2.12 -7.88 16.79
N THR A 81 2.86 -7.22 15.91
CA THR A 81 3.42 -7.87 14.73
C THR A 81 4.45 -8.93 15.16
N SER A 82 4.04 -10.20 15.10
CA SER A 82 4.90 -11.38 15.08
C SER A 82 6.10 -11.34 16.04
N ALA A 83 5.88 -11.36 17.36
CA ALA A 83 6.88 -11.61 18.44
C ALA A 83 8.24 -10.83 18.43
N THR A 84 8.50 -9.99 17.43
CA THR A 84 9.83 -9.45 17.08
C THR A 84 9.75 -7.95 16.78
N ALA A 85 8.56 -7.41 16.51
CA ALA A 85 8.32 -5.99 16.32
C ALA A 85 7.43 -5.45 17.46
N LEU A 86 7.99 -4.56 18.27
CA LEU A 86 7.39 -3.93 19.46
C LEU A 86 6.29 -2.90 19.13
N PHE A 87 5.70 -2.94 17.94
CA PHE A 87 4.80 -1.90 17.45
C PHE A 87 3.41 -2.49 17.11
N PRO A 88 2.33 -1.74 17.35
CA PRO A 88 0.98 -2.15 16.99
C PRO A 88 0.87 -2.46 15.49
N GLU A 89 0.19 -3.55 15.14
CA GLU A 89 -0.03 -3.96 13.75
C GLU A 89 -0.74 -2.88 12.91
N SER A 90 -1.58 -2.06 13.55
CA SER A 90 -2.22 -0.88 12.94
C SER A 90 -1.22 0.16 12.42
N VAL A 91 -0.12 0.39 13.14
CA VAL A 91 0.96 1.30 12.72
C VAL A 91 1.75 0.69 11.58
N PHE A 92 1.96 -0.63 11.62
CA PHE A 92 2.65 -1.33 10.55
C PHE A 92 1.84 -1.32 9.23
N ILE A 93 0.52 -1.53 9.30
CA ILE A 93 -0.38 -1.46 8.15
C ILE A 93 -0.34 -0.08 7.50
N THR A 94 -0.46 0.98 8.30
CA THR A 94 -0.45 2.37 7.79
C THR A 94 0.92 2.79 7.28
N PHE A 95 2.00 2.29 7.87
CA PHE A 95 3.35 2.47 7.35
C PHE A 95 3.52 1.80 5.99
N GLN A 96 3.15 0.51 5.84
CA GLN A 96 3.29 -0.21 4.58
C GLN A 96 2.38 0.31 3.47
N MET A 97 1.21 0.84 3.84
CA MET A 97 0.31 1.53 2.92
C MET A 97 1.00 2.72 2.22
N THR A 98 1.98 3.39 2.84
CA THR A 98 2.76 4.46 2.16
C THR A 98 3.46 3.94 0.91
N PHE A 99 4.13 2.80 1.01
CA PHE A 99 4.86 2.18 -0.10
C PHE A 99 3.89 1.69 -1.16
N ALA A 100 2.78 1.07 -0.74
CA ALA A 100 1.73 0.63 -1.65
C ALA A 100 1.16 1.77 -2.49
N ILE A 101 1.00 2.97 -1.92
CA ILE A 101 0.48 4.16 -2.62
C ILE A 101 1.54 4.82 -3.51
N ILE A 102 2.79 4.93 -3.05
CA ILE A 102 3.86 5.61 -3.81
C ILE A 102 4.17 4.88 -5.12
N THR A 103 4.18 3.54 -5.12
CA THR A 103 4.55 2.74 -6.31
C THR A 103 3.68 3.04 -7.55
N PRO A 104 2.34 2.95 -7.50
CA PRO A 104 1.49 3.31 -8.64
C PRO A 104 1.47 4.83 -8.91
N ALA A 105 1.67 5.66 -7.89
CA ALA A 105 1.78 7.11 -8.09
C ALA A 105 3.01 7.48 -8.95
N LEU A 106 4.16 6.81 -8.74
CA LEU A 106 5.36 6.96 -9.58
C LEU A 106 5.12 6.49 -11.01
N ILE A 107 4.39 5.38 -11.18
CA ILE A 107 4.05 4.83 -12.51
C ILE A 107 3.20 5.83 -13.29
N VAL A 108 2.12 6.35 -12.68
CA VAL A 108 1.25 7.30 -13.37
C VAL A 108 1.94 8.63 -13.63
N GLY A 109 2.77 9.11 -12.70
CA GLY A 109 3.61 10.29 -12.93
C GLY A 109 4.60 10.11 -14.10
N ALA A 110 5.08 8.90 -14.37
CA ALA A 110 5.98 8.61 -15.48
C ALA A 110 5.28 8.52 -16.84
N PHE A 111 3.98 8.16 -16.88
CA PHE A 111 3.22 7.98 -18.12
C PHE A 111 2.32 9.17 -18.50
N ALA A 112 2.05 10.11 -17.58
CA ALA A 112 1.18 11.27 -17.78
C ALA A 112 1.89 12.48 -18.43
#